data_AF-A0A9R0XER0-F1
#
_entry.id   AF-A0A9R0XER0-F1
#
_cell.length_a   1.000
_cell.length_b   1.000
_cell.length_c   1.000
_cell.angle_alpha   90.00
_cell.angle_beta   90.00
_cell.angle_gamma   90.00
#
_symmetry.space_group_name_H-M   'P 1'
#
loop_
_entity.id
_entity.type
_entity.pdbx_description
1 polymer ?
#
loop_
_entity_poly.entity_id
_entity_poly.type
_entity_poly.pdbx_seq_one_letter_code
_entity_poly.pdbx_strand_id
1 'polypeptide(L)'
;MATNGRPAASVDPDVALAYKFPEASFAYDERDVALYALGVGACGADAVDDKELHLVHHRDGQRHIKAIPTFVSLFPNKNSNGRGIINVPGIHFDASLLLHGQQYIEIYKPIPSCASVVNKVKVAGLHDKGKATILEIETTTSLKDSGEVLCMNRSTIFLRGAGGFSDSSRPYSYTTYPANQISRISIPNSTPSAVYEDQTQQSQALLYRLSGDYNPLHSDPMVAQVAGYVTST
;
A
#
# COMPACT_ATOMS: atom_id res chain seq x y z
N MET A 1 -10.59 -31.64 -35.65
CA MET A 1 -10.70 -30.17 -35.50
C MET A 1 -10.45 -29.84 -34.03
N ALA A 2 -9.22 -29.45 -33.70
CA ALA A 2 -8.91 -28.98 -32.35
C ALA A 2 -9.51 -27.58 -32.21
N THR A 3 -10.47 -27.42 -31.31
CA THR A 3 -10.96 -26.11 -30.90
C THR A 3 -9.80 -25.40 -30.21
N ASN A 4 -9.13 -24.49 -30.92
CA ASN A 4 -8.25 -23.48 -30.33
C ASN A 4 -9.14 -22.54 -29.50
N GLY A 5 -9.54 -22.99 -28.31
CA GLY A 5 -10.09 -22.12 -27.31
C GLY A 5 -9.01 -21.11 -26.94
N ARG A 6 -9.31 -19.82 -27.04
CA ARG A 6 -8.48 -18.81 -26.36
C ARG A 6 -8.28 -19.30 -24.92
N PRO A 7 -7.06 -19.28 -24.37
CA PRO A 7 -6.89 -19.50 -22.94
C PRO A 7 -7.87 -18.56 -22.22
N ALA A 8 -8.57 -19.08 -21.20
CA ALA A 8 -9.47 -18.26 -20.39
C ALA A 8 -8.73 -16.99 -19.99
N ALA A 9 -9.35 -15.83 -20.21
CA ALA A 9 -8.69 -14.56 -19.93
C ALA A 9 -8.24 -14.56 -18.46
N SER A 10 -7.01 -14.10 -18.21
CA SER A 10 -6.48 -13.93 -16.86
C SER A 10 -7.29 -12.93 -16.04
N VAL A 11 -8.13 -12.11 -16.68
CA VAL A 11 -8.99 -11.12 -16.05
C VAL A 11 -10.39 -11.15 -16.67
N ASP A 12 -11.41 -11.25 -15.81
CA ASP A 12 -12.82 -11.01 -16.08
C ASP A 12 -13.24 -9.69 -15.39
N PRO A 13 -13.36 -8.59 -16.15
CA PRO A 13 -13.68 -7.28 -15.58
C PRO A 13 -15.04 -7.22 -14.90
N ASP A 14 -16.05 -7.91 -15.42
CA ASP A 14 -17.42 -7.83 -14.89
C ASP A 14 -17.47 -8.49 -13.51
N VAL A 15 -16.81 -9.63 -13.35
CA VAL A 15 -16.66 -10.30 -12.05
C VAL A 15 -15.86 -9.43 -11.07
N ALA A 16 -14.72 -8.87 -11.51
CA ALA A 16 -13.87 -8.05 -10.65
C ALA A 16 -14.57 -6.77 -10.16
N LEU A 17 -15.33 -6.10 -11.03
CA LEU A 17 -16.03 -4.86 -10.70
C LEU A 17 -17.33 -5.09 -9.91
N ALA A 18 -17.98 -6.24 -10.09
CA ALA A 18 -19.16 -6.61 -9.30
C ALA A 18 -18.81 -7.00 -7.85
N TYR A 19 -17.55 -7.36 -7.58
CA TYR A 19 -17.14 -7.85 -6.27
C TYR A 19 -17.35 -6.82 -5.16
N LYS A 20 -17.98 -7.27 -4.07
CA LYS A 20 -18.18 -6.49 -2.85
C LYS A 20 -17.21 -7.01 -1.79
N PHE A 21 -16.22 -6.20 -1.46
CA PHE A 21 -15.30 -6.52 -0.38
C PHE A 21 -16.05 -6.54 0.96
N PRO A 22 -15.80 -7.53 1.83
CA PRO A 22 -16.30 -7.48 3.19
C PRO A 22 -15.67 -6.29 3.92
N GLU A 23 -16.44 -5.66 4.80
CA GLU A 23 -15.86 -4.69 5.75
C GLU A 23 -14.86 -5.40 6.65
N ALA A 24 -13.75 -4.73 6.93
CA ALA A 24 -12.68 -5.31 7.72
C ALA A 24 -12.29 -4.31 8.82
N SER A 25 -12.30 -4.74 10.07
CA SER A 25 -11.96 -3.89 11.22
C SER A 25 -10.70 -4.38 11.90
N PHE A 26 -9.91 -3.47 12.44
CA PHE A 26 -8.78 -3.79 13.31
C PHE A 26 -8.60 -2.70 14.35
N ALA A 27 -7.80 -2.98 15.37
CA ALA A 27 -7.36 -2.00 16.35
C ALA A 27 -5.84 -1.91 16.32
N TYR A 28 -5.32 -0.76 16.72
CA TYR A 28 -3.89 -0.55 16.93
C TYR A 28 -3.68 0.29 18.18
N ASP A 29 -2.49 0.20 18.75
CA ASP A 29 -2.09 0.93 19.94
C ASP A 29 -0.77 1.70 19.74
N GLU A 30 -0.28 2.32 20.81
CA GLU A 30 0.95 3.11 20.76
C GLU A 30 2.18 2.26 20.42
N ARG A 31 2.16 0.95 20.73
CA ARG A 31 3.24 0.05 20.34
C ARG A 31 3.28 -0.10 18.82
N ASP A 32 2.14 -0.26 18.15
CA ASP A 32 2.09 -0.32 16.70
C ASP A 32 2.58 0.98 16.04
N VAL A 33 2.18 2.12 16.60
CA VAL A 33 2.57 3.45 16.11
C VAL A 33 4.07 3.70 16.27
N ALA A 34 4.62 3.40 17.45
CA ALA A 34 6.06 3.53 17.72
C ALA A 34 6.89 2.54 16.88
N LEU A 35 6.42 1.30 16.73
CA LEU A 35 7.09 0.29 15.90
C LEU A 35 7.16 0.73 14.43
N TYR A 36 6.09 1.31 13.90
CA TYR A 36 6.11 1.89 12.56
C TYR A 36 7.09 3.05 12.48
N ALA A 37 7.06 3.99 13.44
CA ALA A 37 7.95 5.14 13.46
C ALA A 37 9.43 4.72 13.39
N LEU A 38 9.84 3.77 14.24
CA LEU A 38 11.19 3.19 14.22
C LEU A 38 11.47 2.47 12.89
N GLY A 39 10.49 1.70 12.39
CA GLY A 39 10.61 0.96 11.12
C GLY A 39 10.82 1.84 9.90
N VAL A 40 10.35 3.10 9.93
CA VAL A 40 10.58 4.08 8.86
C VAL A 40 11.75 5.04 9.14
N GLY A 41 12.49 4.82 10.23
CA GLY A 41 13.76 5.51 10.49
C GLY A 41 13.73 6.58 11.57
N ALA A 42 12.59 6.83 12.24
CA ALA A 42 12.54 7.76 13.36
C ALA A 42 13.53 7.31 14.46
N CYS A 43 14.26 8.27 15.03
CA CYS A 43 15.35 8.09 15.98
C CYS A 43 16.51 7.23 15.44
N GLY A 44 16.60 7.04 14.11
CA GLY A 44 17.58 6.17 13.48
C GLY A 44 18.98 6.77 13.39
N ALA A 45 19.07 8.09 13.19
CA ALA A 45 20.35 8.82 13.15
C ALA A 45 20.85 9.19 14.56
N ASP A 46 19.94 9.59 15.44
CA ASP A 46 20.20 9.88 16.85
C ASP A 46 19.05 9.37 17.72
N ALA A 47 19.35 8.38 18.57
CA ALA A 47 18.37 7.75 19.45
C ALA A 47 17.86 8.70 20.55
N VAL A 48 18.54 9.83 20.79
CA VAL A 48 18.16 10.84 21.79
C VAL A 48 17.75 12.17 21.16
N ASP A 49 17.42 12.22 19.87
CA ASP A 49 16.93 13.45 19.24
C ASP A 49 15.59 13.86 19.86
N ASP A 50 15.62 14.97 20.61
CA ASP A 50 14.45 15.57 21.25
C ASP A 50 13.33 15.91 20.25
N LYS A 51 13.66 16.11 18.97
CA LYS A 51 12.67 16.36 17.91
C LYS A 51 11.94 15.10 17.47
N GLU A 52 12.49 13.91 17.66
CA GLU A 52 11.89 12.66 17.17
C GLU A 52 11.40 11.76 18.31
N LEU A 53 11.94 11.91 19.53
CA LEU A 53 11.55 11.11 20.69
C LEU A 53 10.04 11.12 20.97
N HIS A 54 9.33 12.19 20.62
CA HIS A 54 7.87 12.27 20.77
C HIS A 54 7.06 11.31 19.87
N LEU A 55 7.71 10.63 18.92
CA LEU A 55 7.13 9.60 18.07
C LEU A 55 7.16 8.20 18.72
N VAL A 56 7.99 8.02 19.76
CA VAL A 56 8.23 6.71 20.41
C VAL A 56 8.15 6.76 21.93
N HIS A 57 8.13 7.95 22.53
CA HIS A 57 8.13 8.16 23.97
C HIS A 57 7.32 9.41 24.37
N HIS A 58 6.61 9.34 25.50
CA HIS A 58 5.83 10.45 26.03
C HIS A 58 6.72 11.56 26.60
N ARG A 59 6.97 12.61 25.81
CA ARG A 59 7.78 13.79 26.20
C ARG A 59 6.92 15.00 26.56
N ASP A 60 7.45 15.91 27.37
CA ASP A 60 6.91 17.26 27.59
C ASP A 60 5.41 17.32 27.97
N GLY A 61 4.98 16.38 28.82
CA GLY A 61 3.58 16.29 29.26
C GLY A 61 2.61 15.71 28.23
N GLN A 62 3.12 15.12 27.14
CA GLN A 62 2.31 14.40 26.16
C GLN A 62 1.57 13.24 26.84
N ARG A 63 0.25 13.22 26.67
CA ARG A 63 -0.58 12.08 27.08
C ARG A 63 -0.42 10.88 26.15
N HIS A 64 -0.04 11.14 24.90
CA HIS A 64 0.07 10.17 23.82
C HIS A 64 1.23 10.51 22.90
N ILE A 65 1.91 9.49 22.37
CA ILE A 65 2.92 9.69 21.32
C ILE A 65 2.26 10.21 20.03
N LYS A 66 3.02 10.85 19.14
CA LYS A 66 2.48 11.26 17.83
C LYS A 66 2.67 10.17 16.79
N ALA A 67 1.67 9.98 15.94
CA ALA A 67 1.76 9.09 14.79
C ALA A 67 2.31 9.84 13.56
N ILE A 68 3.27 9.22 12.87
CA ILE A 68 3.72 9.70 11.56
C ILE A 68 2.55 9.57 10.57
N PRO A 69 2.22 10.61 9.78
CA PRO A 69 1.09 10.61 8.84
C PRO A 69 0.99 9.37 7.95
N THR A 70 2.14 8.85 7.48
CA THR A 70 2.19 7.70 6.58
C THR A 70 1.87 6.35 7.25
N PHE A 71 1.66 6.30 8.58
CA PHE A 71 1.23 5.08 9.29
C PHE A 71 -0.05 4.50 8.71
N VAL A 72 -0.96 5.35 8.21
CA VAL A 72 -2.22 4.91 7.58
C VAL A 72 -2.02 4.09 6.30
N SER A 73 -0.82 4.11 5.69
CA SER A 73 -0.48 3.26 4.54
C SER A 73 -0.55 1.77 4.87
N LEU A 74 -0.45 1.40 6.15
CA LEU A 74 -0.56 0.02 6.62
C LEU A 74 -2.02 -0.45 6.65
N PHE A 75 -2.98 0.47 6.73
CA PHE A 75 -4.37 0.15 7.05
C PHE A 75 -5.04 -0.78 6.04
N PRO A 76 -4.84 -0.62 4.71
CA PRO A 76 -5.37 -1.57 3.73
C PRO A 76 -4.90 -3.02 3.95
N ASN A 77 -3.69 -3.20 4.50
CA ASN A 77 -3.02 -4.50 4.56
C ASN A 77 -3.11 -5.19 5.93
N LYS A 78 -3.54 -4.52 7.00
CA LYS A 78 -3.60 -5.10 8.36
C LYS A 78 -4.44 -6.38 8.46
N ASN A 79 -5.44 -6.55 7.60
CA ASN A 79 -6.30 -7.75 7.57
C ASN A 79 -5.93 -8.75 6.46
N SER A 80 -4.81 -8.55 5.77
CA SER A 80 -4.37 -9.39 4.64
C SER A 80 -3.48 -10.58 5.05
N ASN A 81 -3.41 -10.92 6.34
CA ASN A 81 -2.52 -11.95 6.90
C ASN A 81 -1.05 -11.78 6.46
N GLY A 82 -0.59 -10.53 6.34
CA GLY A 82 0.79 -10.22 5.96
C GLY A 82 1.15 -10.49 4.51
N ARG A 83 0.17 -10.84 3.66
CA ARG A 83 0.42 -11.10 2.23
C ARG A 83 0.35 -9.84 1.37
N GLY A 84 -0.14 -8.71 1.90
CA GLY A 84 -0.19 -7.42 1.19
C GLY A 84 -1.04 -7.44 -0.10
N ILE A 85 -1.82 -8.52 -0.30
CA ILE A 85 -2.54 -8.79 -1.54
C ILE A 85 -4.02 -8.95 -1.20
N ILE A 86 -4.83 -8.07 -1.80
CA ILE A 86 -6.27 -8.20 -1.81
C ILE A 86 -6.64 -9.14 -2.95
N ASN A 87 -7.23 -10.29 -2.62
CA ASN A 87 -7.73 -11.22 -3.63
C ASN A 87 -9.04 -10.68 -4.22
N VAL A 88 -9.04 -10.37 -5.52
CA VAL A 88 -10.21 -9.89 -6.26
C VAL A 88 -10.67 -11.01 -7.19
N PRO A 89 -11.87 -11.58 -7.00
CA PRO A 89 -12.43 -12.56 -7.92
C PRO A 89 -12.42 -12.06 -9.36
N GLY A 90 -12.21 -12.98 -10.31
CA GLY A 90 -12.07 -12.64 -11.72
C GLY A 90 -10.67 -12.17 -12.11
N ILE A 91 -9.69 -12.10 -11.20
CA ILE A 91 -8.30 -11.77 -11.52
C ILE A 91 -7.37 -12.92 -11.15
N HIS A 92 -6.76 -13.55 -12.15
CA HIS A 92 -5.77 -14.60 -12.02
C HIS A 92 -4.39 -14.07 -12.41
N PHE A 93 -3.43 -14.12 -11.48
CA PHE A 93 -2.08 -13.61 -11.69
C PHE A 93 -1.05 -14.43 -10.91
N ASP A 94 0.21 -14.34 -11.34
CA ASP A 94 1.35 -14.85 -10.60
C ASP A 94 1.78 -13.80 -9.55
N ALA A 95 1.69 -14.13 -8.27
CA ALA A 95 2.03 -13.23 -7.18
C ALA A 95 3.52 -12.84 -7.17
N SER A 96 4.42 -13.64 -7.76
CA SER A 96 5.84 -13.28 -7.91
C SER A 96 6.07 -12.15 -8.91
N LEU A 97 5.10 -11.90 -9.80
CA LEU A 97 5.16 -10.86 -10.83
C LEU A 97 4.43 -9.57 -10.43
N LEU A 98 3.75 -9.58 -9.28
CA LEU A 98 3.04 -8.44 -8.71
C LEU A 98 4.02 -7.38 -8.24
N LEU A 99 3.74 -6.12 -8.60
CA LEU A 99 4.45 -4.97 -8.06
C LEU A 99 3.46 -3.99 -7.45
N HIS A 100 3.80 -3.43 -6.29
CA HIS A 100 3.16 -2.23 -5.79
C HIS A 100 3.72 -1.04 -6.59
N GLY A 101 2.91 -0.50 -7.51
CA GLY A 101 3.35 0.53 -8.46
C GLY A 101 3.26 1.94 -7.88
N GLN A 102 2.12 2.30 -7.30
CA GLN A 102 1.90 3.65 -6.73
C GLN A 102 1.06 3.56 -5.47
N GLN A 103 1.27 4.52 -4.56
CA GLN A 103 0.46 4.73 -3.37
C GLN A 103 -0.01 6.18 -3.32
N TYR A 104 -1.28 6.38 -3.01
CA TYR A 104 -1.87 7.68 -2.70
C TYR A 104 -2.55 7.61 -1.32
N ILE A 105 -2.41 8.69 -0.55
CA ILE A 105 -2.99 8.82 0.79
C ILE A 105 -3.60 10.20 0.92
N GLU A 106 -4.83 10.26 1.41
CA GLU A 106 -5.48 11.49 1.87
C GLU A 106 -5.82 11.35 3.35
N ILE A 107 -5.41 12.33 4.17
CA ILE A 107 -5.58 12.32 5.62
C ILE A 107 -6.55 13.43 5.99
N TYR A 108 -7.71 13.06 6.53
CA TYR A 108 -8.78 14.00 6.87
C TYR A 108 -8.69 14.49 8.32
N LYS A 109 -8.05 13.72 9.19
CA LYS A 109 -7.88 14.01 10.62
C LYS A 109 -6.50 13.57 11.12
N PRO A 110 -5.98 14.19 12.20
CA PRO A 110 -4.80 13.67 12.90
C PRO A 110 -4.99 12.20 13.30
N ILE A 111 -3.95 11.40 13.11
CA ILE A 111 -4.00 9.97 13.42
C ILE A 111 -3.84 9.80 14.94
N PRO A 112 -4.82 9.21 15.63
CA PRO A 112 -4.69 8.94 17.06
C PRO A 112 -3.63 7.85 17.28
N SER A 113 -2.95 7.88 18.43
CA SER A 113 -1.91 6.90 18.77
C SER A 113 -2.47 5.52 19.14
N CYS A 114 -3.77 5.43 19.38
CA CYS A 114 -4.53 4.18 19.50
C CYS A 114 -5.96 4.39 18.96
N ALA A 115 -6.49 3.40 18.25
CA ALA A 115 -7.88 3.42 17.79
C ALA A 115 -8.35 2.03 17.35
N SER A 116 -9.68 1.85 17.35
CA SER A 116 -10.34 0.83 16.54
C SER A 116 -10.90 1.47 15.27
N VAL A 117 -10.64 0.86 14.11
CA VAL A 117 -11.04 1.40 12.80
C VAL A 117 -11.74 0.36 11.95
N VAL A 118 -12.50 0.82 10.95
CA VAL A 118 -13.17 0.02 9.94
C VAL A 118 -12.76 0.47 8.56
N ASN A 119 -12.36 -0.48 7.73
CA ASN A 119 -12.02 -0.28 6.32
C ASN A 119 -13.21 -0.65 5.42
N LYS A 120 -13.49 0.22 4.46
CA LYS A 120 -14.34 -0.06 3.30
C LYS A 120 -13.49 -0.04 2.04
N VAL A 121 -13.56 -1.11 1.27
CA VAL A 121 -12.67 -1.34 0.13
C VAL A 121 -13.49 -1.42 -1.16
N LYS A 122 -12.95 -0.89 -2.26
CA LYS A 122 -13.52 -1.04 -3.61
C LYS A 122 -12.43 -1.09 -4.67
N VAL A 123 -12.76 -1.65 -5.83
CA VAL A 123 -11.97 -1.45 -7.06
C VAL A 123 -12.22 -0.03 -7.54
N ALA A 124 -11.19 0.81 -7.46
CA ALA A 124 -11.23 2.20 -7.90
C ALA A 124 -10.85 2.36 -9.37
N GLY A 125 -10.05 1.43 -9.90
CA GLY A 125 -9.59 1.42 -11.29
C GLY A 125 -9.17 0.02 -11.74
N LEU A 126 -9.40 -0.27 -13.02
CA LEU A 126 -9.00 -1.52 -13.67
C LEU A 126 -8.65 -1.23 -15.12
N HIS A 127 -7.40 -1.49 -15.50
CA HIS A 127 -6.90 -1.12 -16.82
C HIS A 127 -6.08 -2.24 -17.45
N ASP A 128 -6.40 -2.58 -18.69
CA ASP A 128 -5.56 -3.43 -19.52
C ASP A 128 -4.41 -2.61 -20.11
N LYS A 129 -3.18 -3.07 -19.92
CA LYS A 129 -1.96 -2.51 -20.50
C LYS A 129 -1.28 -3.49 -21.47
N GLY A 130 -2.07 -4.41 -22.05
CA GLY A 130 -1.63 -5.40 -23.01
C GLY A 130 -0.93 -6.58 -22.35
N LYS A 131 0.27 -6.39 -21.79
CA LYS A 131 1.02 -7.46 -21.08
C LYS A 131 0.84 -7.43 -19.57
N ALA A 132 0.07 -6.49 -19.05
CA ALA A 132 -0.16 -6.32 -17.62
C ALA A 132 -1.55 -5.76 -17.37
N THR A 133 -2.02 -5.97 -16.14
CA THR A 133 -3.20 -5.29 -15.60
C THR A 133 -2.76 -4.28 -14.55
N ILE A 134 -3.35 -3.09 -14.60
CA ILE A 134 -3.32 -2.14 -13.48
C ILE A 134 -4.61 -2.31 -12.71
N LEU A 135 -4.48 -2.67 -11.44
CA LEU A 135 -5.59 -2.73 -10.49
C LEU A 135 -5.39 -1.63 -9.44
N GLU A 136 -6.37 -0.75 -9.30
CA GLU A 136 -6.37 0.27 -8.26
C GLU A 136 -7.41 -0.09 -7.20
N ILE A 137 -6.95 -0.26 -5.96
CA ILE A 137 -7.81 -0.53 -4.81
C ILE A 137 -7.86 0.71 -3.92
N GLU A 138 -9.06 1.19 -3.65
CA GLU A 138 -9.29 2.29 -2.71
C GLU A 138 -9.85 1.76 -1.41
N THR A 139 -9.26 2.20 -0.31
CA THR A 139 -9.68 1.87 1.06
C THR A 139 -9.98 3.15 1.81
N THR A 140 -11.23 3.34 2.21
CA THR A 140 -11.64 4.39 3.14
C THR A 140 -11.64 3.82 4.55
N THR A 141 -10.96 4.51 5.47
CA THR A 141 -10.86 4.08 6.87
C THR A 141 -11.58 5.06 7.77
N SER A 142 -12.45 4.55 8.65
CA SER A 142 -13.23 5.34 9.61
C SER A 142 -13.01 4.85 11.03
N LEU A 143 -13.13 5.74 12.01
CA LEU A 143 -13.13 5.37 13.43
C LEU A 143 -14.36 4.50 13.73
N LYS A 144 -14.16 3.38 14.43
CA LYS A 144 -15.23 2.41 14.70
C LYS A 144 -16.35 2.98 15.56
N ASP A 145 -16.01 3.81 16.54
CA ASP A 145 -16.97 4.31 17.54
C ASP A 145 -17.79 5.49 17.02
N SER A 146 -17.17 6.42 16.29
CA SER A 146 -17.85 7.63 15.78
C SER A 146 -18.33 7.50 14.33
N GLY A 147 -17.76 6.57 13.55
CA GLY A 147 -17.99 6.49 12.11
C GLY A 147 -17.30 7.60 11.29
N GLU A 148 -16.52 8.48 11.94
CA GLU A 148 -15.82 9.57 11.26
C GLU A 148 -14.68 9.03 10.37
N VAL A 149 -14.60 9.54 9.14
CA VAL A 149 -13.57 9.15 8.18
C VAL A 149 -12.22 9.75 8.61
N LEU A 150 -11.22 8.89 8.76
CA LEU A 150 -9.86 9.25 9.18
C LEU A 150 -8.96 9.51 7.96
N CYS A 151 -8.97 8.60 6.99
CA CYS A 151 -8.13 8.67 5.80
C CYS A 151 -8.71 7.86 4.63
N MET A 152 -8.18 8.12 3.44
CA MET A 152 -8.35 7.30 2.24
C MET A 152 -6.97 6.89 1.72
N ASN A 153 -6.84 5.61 1.39
CA ASN A 153 -5.67 5.05 0.71
C ASN A 153 -6.07 4.56 -0.68
N ARG A 154 -5.23 4.79 -1.69
CA ARG A 154 -5.35 4.14 -3.00
C ARG A 154 -4.02 3.49 -3.36
N SER A 155 -4.05 2.18 -3.53
CA SER A 155 -2.90 1.38 -3.95
C SER A 155 -3.08 0.97 -5.40
N THR A 156 -2.07 1.26 -6.22
CA THR A 156 -2.00 0.88 -7.64
C THR A 156 -1.09 -0.32 -7.77
N ILE A 157 -1.66 -1.45 -8.15
CA ILE A 157 -1.00 -2.75 -8.25
C ILE A 157 -0.77 -3.07 -9.72
N PHE A 158 0.47 -3.40 -10.07
CA PHE A 158 0.87 -3.79 -11.42
C PHE A 158 0.99 -5.31 -11.51
N LEU A 159 0.04 -5.95 -12.18
CA LEU A 159 -0.05 -7.39 -12.35
C LEU A 159 0.55 -7.78 -13.70
N ARG A 160 1.89 -7.98 -13.73
CA ARG A 160 2.60 -8.36 -14.95
C ARG A 160 2.19 -9.77 -15.38
N GLY A 161 2.06 -9.98 -16.70
CA GLY A 161 1.62 -11.24 -17.28
C GLY A 161 0.10 -11.46 -17.27
N ALA A 162 -0.65 -10.66 -16.49
CA ALA A 162 -2.10 -10.79 -16.35
C ALA A 162 -2.88 -9.76 -17.18
N GLY A 163 -2.42 -9.40 -18.38
CA GLY A 163 -3.10 -8.46 -19.29
C GLY A 163 -3.68 -9.13 -20.54
N GLY A 164 -4.13 -8.31 -21.50
CA GLY A 164 -4.52 -8.79 -22.84
C GLY A 164 -5.93 -9.36 -22.91
N PHE A 165 -6.78 -8.95 -21.97
CA PHE A 165 -8.19 -9.34 -21.88
C PHE A 165 -9.10 -8.41 -22.71
N SER A 166 -8.54 -7.35 -23.30
CA SER A 166 -9.23 -6.41 -24.19
C SER A 166 -8.56 -6.30 -25.57
N ASP A 167 -9.23 -5.65 -26.52
CA ASP A 167 -8.64 -5.36 -27.82
C ASP A 167 -7.47 -4.39 -27.68
N SER A 168 -6.29 -4.76 -28.19
CA SER A 168 -5.10 -3.89 -28.20
C SER A 168 -5.33 -2.50 -28.80
N SER A 169 -6.26 -2.36 -29.75
CA SER A 169 -6.62 -1.07 -30.36
C SER A 169 -7.53 -0.22 -29.48
N ARG A 170 -8.21 -0.84 -28.50
CA ARG A 170 -9.12 -0.22 -27.54
C ARG A 170 -8.95 -0.86 -26.16
N PRO A 171 -7.83 -0.59 -25.46
CA PRO A 171 -7.56 -1.21 -24.18
C PRO A 171 -8.66 -0.89 -23.17
N TYR A 172 -9.09 -1.90 -22.42
CA TYR A 172 -10.09 -1.73 -21.38
C TYR A 172 -9.58 -0.79 -20.28
N SER A 173 -10.44 0.11 -19.83
CA SER A 173 -10.14 1.05 -18.77
C SER A 173 -11.39 1.44 -18.02
N TYR A 174 -11.36 1.26 -16.70
CA TYR A 174 -12.41 1.65 -15.77
C TYR A 174 -11.81 2.50 -14.65
N THR A 175 -12.54 3.52 -14.19
CA THR A 175 -12.19 4.29 -12.99
C THR A 175 -13.46 4.84 -12.32
N THR A 176 -13.41 5.01 -10.99
CA THR A 176 -14.49 5.61 -10.18
C THR A 176 -14.17 7.01 -9.68
N TYR A 177 -12.93 7.48 -9.79
CA TYR A 177 -12.56 8.79 -9.26
C TYR A 177 -12.76 9.89 -10.31
N PRO A 178 -13.07 11.14 -9.88
CA PRO A 178 -13.30 12.24 -10.80
C PRO A 178 -12.11 12.51 -11.72
N ALA A 179 -12.38 12.84 -12.99
CA ALA A 179 -11.34 13.06 -14.01
C ALA A 179 -10.36 14.21 -13.69
N ASN A 180 -10.71 15.07 -12.73
CA ASN A 180 -9.98 16.26 -12.32
C ASN A 180 -9.22 16.12 -11.00
N GLN A 181 -9.17 14.93 -10.39
CA GLN A 181 -8.71 14.82 -9.00
C GLN A 181 -7.19 14.95 -8.83
N ILE A 182 -6.36 14.54 -9.80
CA ILE A 182 -4.90 14.61 -9.67
C ILE A 182 -4.26 14.88 -11.04
N SER A 183 -3.78 16.11 -11.26
CA SER A 183 -2.88 16.41 -12.38
C SER A 183 -1.62 15.56 -12.25
N ARG A 184 -1.09 15.04 -13.36
CA ARG A 184 0.25 14.45 -13.39
C ARG A 184 1.22 15.45 -12.75
N ILE A 185 1.80 15.08 -11.61
CA ILE A 185 2.81 15.91 -10.96
C ILE A 185 4.06 15.82 -11.84
N SER A 186 4.44 16.93 -12.45
CA SER A 186 5.74 17.07 -13.11
C SER A 186 6.75 17.59 -12.10
N ILE A 187 7.84 16.87 -11.89
CA ILE A 187 8.97 17.37 -11.11
C ILE A 187 9.58 18.55 -11.88
N PRO A 188 9.69 19.76 -11.27
CA PRO A 188 10.29 20.91 -11.94
C PRO A 188 11.73 20.62 -12.38
N ASN A 189 12.11 21.09 -13.56
CA ASN A 189 13.49 21.01 -14.03
C ASN A 189 14.34 22.16 -13.44
N SER A 190 14.42 22.22 -12.13
CA SER A 190 15.18 23.21 -11.36
C SER A 190 15.88 22.55 -10.17
N THR A 191 16.90 23.20 -9.61
CA THR A 191 17.56 22.73 -8.39
C THR A 191 16.55 22.57 -7.25
N PRO A 192 16.59 21.47 -6.47
CA PRO A 192 15.74 21.32 -5.29
C PRO A 192 15.94 22.47 -4.29
N SER A 193 14.85 22.94 -3.68
CA SER A 193 14.92 23.98 -2.64
C SER A 193 15.54 23.47 -1.33
N ALA A 194 15.42 22.18 -1.06
CA ALA A 194 16.04 21.49 0.07
C ALA A 194 16.27 20.02 -0.32
N VAL A 195 17.31 19.41 0.26
CA VAL A 195 17.62 17.99 0.15
C VAL A 195 17.93 17.50 1.56
N TYR A 196 17.30 16.39 1.94
CA TYR A 196 17.55 15.68 3.19
C TYR A 196 17.97 14.26 2.84
N GLU A 197 18.93 13.73 3.58
CA GLU A 197 19.45 12.38 3.38
C GLU A 197 19.28 11.59 4.67
N ASP A 198 18.68 10.41 4.55
CA ASP A 198 18.49 9.47 5.64
C ASP A 198 19.27 8.19 5.34
N GLN A 199 20.06 7.74 6.31
CA GLN A 199 20.79 6.49 6.20
C GLN A 199 19.92 5.33 6.67
N THR A 200 19.61 4.41 5.76
CA THR A 200 18.86 3.20 6.11
C THR A 200 19.72 2.24 6.91
N GLN A 201 19.14 1.63 7.95
CA GLN A 201 19.79 0.57 8.73
C GLN A 201 19.82 -0.75 7.95
N GLN A 202 20.86 -1.58 8.14
CA GLN A 202 20.94 -2.91 7.50
C GLN A 202 19.72 -3.79 7.82
N SER A 203 19.17 -3.66 9.02
CA SER A 203 18.00 -4.41 9.49
C SER A 203 16.66 -3.71 9.25
N GLN A 204 16.62 -2.59 8.51
CA GLN A 204 15.43 -1.74 8.42
C GLN A 204 14.23 -2.47 7.81
N ALA A 205 14.44 -3.28 6.77
CA ALA A 205 13.37 -4.11 6.20
C ALA A 205 12.84 -5.15 7.20
N LEU A 206 13.72 -5.71 8.05
CA LEU A 206 13.36 -6.68 9.09
C LEU A 206 12.57 -6.04 10.23
N LEU A 207 12.80 -4.77 10.53
CA LEU A 207 12.03 -4.00 11.50
C LEU A 207 10.69 -3.54 10.90
N TYR A 208 10.72 -2.92 9.72
CA TYR A 208 9.53 -2.37 9.05
C TYR A 208 8.45 -3.42 8.81
N ARG A 209 8.82 -4.64 8.38
CA ARG A 209 7.88 -5.74 8.12
C ARG A 209 7.01 -6.10 9.33
N LEU A 210 7.49 -5.87 10.56
CA LEU A 210 6.72 -6.10 11.79
C LEU A 210 5.51 -5.16 11.91
N SER A 211 5.43 -4.12 11.07
CA SER A 211 4.29 -3.22 10.97
C SER A 211 3.13 -3.82 10.17
N GLY A 212 3.35 -4.87 9.36
CA GLY A 212 2.26 -5.65 8.75
C GLY A 212 2.51 -6.25 7.37
N ASP A 213 3.62 -5.95 6.69
CA ASP A 213 3.98 -6.58 5.41
C ASP A 213 5.04 -7.65 5.63
N TYR A 214 4.61 -8.92 5.66
CA TYR A 214 5.48 -10.06 5.91
C TYR A 214 5.98 -10.72 4.62
N ASN A 215 5.84 -10.06 3.46
CA ASN A 215 6.31 -10.59 2.19
C ASN A 215 7.80 -11.01 2.27
N PRO A 216 8.12 -12.29 2.01
CA PRO A 216 9.49 -12.80 2.13
C PRO A 216 10.47 -12.14 1.16
N LEU A 217 10.00 -11.45 0.11
CA LEU A 217 10.84 -10.63 -0.77
C LEU A 217 11.76 -9.67 0.01
N HIS A 218 11.31 -9.18 1.17
CA HIS A 218 12.02 -8.20 2.00
C HIS A 218 12.85 -8.80 3.14
N SER A 219 12.87 -10.14 3.28
CA SER A 219 13.56 -10.79 4.41
C SER A 219 14.29 -12.08 4.06
N ASP A 220 13.95 -12.72 2.94
CA ASP A 220 14.54 -13.98 2.49
C ASP A 220 15.34 -13.75 1.21
N PRO A 221 16.68 -13.89 1.24
CA PRO A 221 17.54 -13.66 0.09
C PRO A 221 17.27 -14.66 -1.05
N MET A 222 16.84 -15.88 -0.75
CA MET A 222 16.53 -16.88 -1.79
C MET A 222 15.29 -16.47 -2.58
N VAL A 223 14.26 -15.97 -1.90
CA VAL A 223 13.06 -15.45 -2.56
C VAL A 223 13.38 -14.21 -3.38
N ALA A 224 14.17 -13.28 -2.85
CA ALA A 224 14.61 -12.10 -3.58
C ALA A 224 15.41 -12.44 -4.84
N GLN A 225 16.32 -13.42 -4.76
CA GLN A 225 17.11 -13.88 -5.89
C GLN A 225 16.24 -14.52 -6.99
N VAL A 226 15.27 -15.36 -6.61
CA VAL A 226 14.32 -15.96 -7.57
C VAL A 226 13.47 -14.87 -8.25
N ALA A 227 13.12 -13.81 -7.53
CA ALA A 227 12.40 -12.65 -8.07
C ALA A 227 13.28 -11.70 -8.91
N GLY A 228 14.58 -11.98 -9.04
CA GLY A 228 15.53 -11.22 -9.87
C GLY A 228 16.20 -10.04 -9.18
N TYR A 229 16.17 -9.98 -7.85
CA TYR A 229 16.84 -8.94 -7.05
C TYR A 229 18.14 -9.46 -6.43
N VAL A 230 19.15 -8.61 -6.38
CA VAL A 230 20.43 -8.91 -5.70
C VAL A 230 20.37 -8.26 -4.33
N THR A 231 20.57 -9.04 -3.27
CA THR A 231 20.77 -8.49 -1.92
C THR A 231 22.20 -7.93 -1.84
N SER A 232 22.35 -6.61 -1.72
CA SER A 232 23.63 -6.00 -1.36
C SER A 232 23.93 -6.32 0.10
N THR A 233 25.06 -6.97 0.35
CA THR A 233 25.67 -7.11 1.69
C THR A 233 26.23 -5.80 2.19
#